data_AF-A0A2V7PSG7-F1
#
_entry.id   AF-A0A2V7PSG7-F1
#
_cell.length_a   1.000
_cell.length_b   1.000
_cell.length_c   1.000
_cell.angle_alpha   90.00
_cell.angle_beta   90.00
_cell.angle_gamma   90.00
#
_symmetry.space_group_name_H-M   'P 1'
#
loop_
_entity.id
_entity.type
_entity.pdbx_description
1 polymer ?
#
loop_
_entity_poly.entity_id
_entity_poly.type
_entity_poly.pdbx_seq_one_letter_code
_entity_poly.pdbx_strand_id
1 'polypeptide(L)'
;MRTLPAFALLLLLQPEAVAQAPGPDPHPTFTVGTATARRGEKAFGEIVVPPGVDSGYSIAVAVIHGARPGPVLALVSGAHGTEYASIIALEKLIGQLDPATIAGTVIVVPLVNVASFEQKVPHVNPGDRKSMNRFYPGSMSGTVTERASYLITKQVVEQSDHLIDLHGGDLDENLRPYSYWTVTGDAKQDSVSKAMVLAFGLDHRTRRRHAASRRSPPKRVMPAPSCRRTSTRWSTAAST
;
A
#
# COMPACT_ATOMS: atom_id res chain seq x y z
N MET A 1 -44.65 37.83 -39.24
CA MET A 1 -44.80 36.58 -38.46
C MET A 1 -43.91 35.53 -39.09
N ARG A 2 -42.87 35.07 -38.37
CA ARG A 2 -41.86 34.11 -38.83
C ARG A 2 -42.33 32.69 -38.51
N THR A 3 -42.39 31.81 -39.51
CA THR A 3 -42.63 30.37 -39.32
C THR A 3 -41.29 29.63 -39.25
N LEU A 4 -41.11 28.84 -38.20
CA LEU A 4 -39.94 27.99 -37.94
C LEU A 4 -40.03 26.68 -38.75
N PRO A 5 -38.90 26.08 -39.19
CA PRO A 5 -38.93 24.74 -39.79
C PRO A 5 -38.86 23.65 -38.71
N ALA A 6 -39.60 22.58 -38.93
CA ALA A 6 -39.62 21.37 -38.11
C ALA A 6 -38.30 20.59 -38.30
N PHE A 7 -37.47 20.54 -37.26
CA PHE A 7 -36.34 19.61 -37.19
C PHE A 7 -36.81 18.32 -36.51
N ALA A 8 -36.90 17.25 -37.29
CA ALA A 8 -37.21 15.91 -36.81
C ALA A 8 -36.07 15.39 -35.93
N LEU A 9 -36.40 15.09 -34.68
CA LEU A 9 -35.53 14.50 -33.67
C LEU A 9 -35.36 13.00 -33.97
N LEU A 10 -34.27 12.63 -34.63
CA LEU A 10 -33.87 11.24 -34.82
C LEU A 10 -33.22 10.73 -33.51
N LEU A 11 -34.00 10.05 -32.67
CA LEU A 11 -33.50 9.35 -31.49
C LEU A 11 -32.60 8.16 -31.93
N LEU A 12 -31.31 8.27 -31.66
CA LEU A 12 -30.36 7.16 -31.77
C LEU A 12 -30.57 6.20 -30.59
N LEU A 13 -31.20 5.05 -30.85
CA LEU A 13 -31.09 3.86 -30.01
C LEU A 13 -29.64 3.37 -30.07
N GLN A 14 -28.85 3.66 -29.04
CA GLN A 14 -27.59 2.97 -28.78
C GLN A 14 -27.92 1.64 -28.07
N PRO A 15 -27.42 0.49 -28.53
CA PRO A 15 -27.59 -0.77 -27.81
C PRO A 15 -26.85 -0.68 -26.47
N GLU A 16 -27.53 -1.05 -25.39
CA GLU A 16 -26.91 -1.17 -24.08
C GLU A 16 -25.72 -2.13 -24.18
N ALA A 17 -24.56 -1.67 -23.69
CA ALA A 17 -23.38 -2.51 -23.56
C ALA A 17 -23.72 -3.70 -22.67
N VAL A 18 -23.87 -4.88 -23.26
CA VAL A 18 -24.00 -6.14 -22.53
C VAL A 18 -22.77 -6.26 -21.64
N ALA A 19 -22.96 -6.06 -20.33
CA ALA A 19 -21.92 -6.26 -19.34
C ALA A 19 -21.45 -7.71 -19.43
N GLN A 20 -20.26 -7.89 -20.00
CA GLN A 20 -19.61 -9.18 -20.13
C GLN A 20 -19.43 -9.74 -18.72
N ALA A 21 -19.91 -10.97 -18.48
CA ALA A 21 -19.78 -11.62 -17.18
C ALA A 21 -18.32 -11.51 -16.70
N PRO A 22 -18.06 -11.06 -15.46
CA PRO A 22 -16.69 -10.90 -15.00
C PRO A 22 -15.97 -12.24 -15.13
N GLY A 23 -14.81 -12.22 -15.80
CA GLY A 23 -13.96 -13.41 -15.93
C GLY A 23 -13.61 -14.00 -14.56
N PRO A 24 -13.04 -15.22 -14.52
CA PRO A 24 -12.68 -15.87 -13.26
C PRO A 24 -11.82 -14.95 -12.40
N ASP A 25 -12.19 -14.82 -11.14
CA ASP A 25 -11.51 -13.94 -10.19
C ASP A 25 -10.03 -14.32 -10.07
N PRO A 26 -9.10 -13.42 -10.43
CA PRO A 26 -7.67 -13.73 -10.39
C PRO A 26 -7.14 -13.93 -8.97
N HIS A 27 -7.88 -13.47 -7.94
CA HIS A 27 -7.49 -13.55 -6.54
C HIS A 27 -8.69 -13.97 -5.68
N PRO A 28 -9.08 -15.27 -5.69
CA PRO A 28 -10.17 -15.78 -4.84
C PRO A 28 -9.80 -15.81 -3.35
N THR A 29 -8.52 -15.67 -3.06
CA THR A 29 -7.94 -15.61 -1.72
C THR A 29 -6.74 -14.67 -1.77
N PHE A 30 -6.54 -13.91 -0.70
CA PHE A 30 -5.44 -12.96 -0.56
C PHE A 30 -4.66 -13.23 0.73
N THR A 31 -3.32 -13.26 0.64
CA THR A 31 -2.44 -13.63 1.75
C THR A 31 -1.32 -12.61 1.96
N VAL A 32 -1.17 -12.16 3.20
CA VAL A 32 -0.05 -11.33 3.67
C VAL A 32 0.43 -11.87 5.00
N GLY A 33 1.72 -12.22 5.11
CA GLY A 33 2.24 -12.92 6.28
C GLY A 33 1.45 -14.20 6.55
N THR A 34 0.95 -14.35 7.78
CA THR A 34 0.06 -15.46 8.17
C THR A 34 -1.43 -15.16 7.99
N ALA A 35 -1.81 -13.95 7.58
CA ALA A 35 -3.21 -13.60 7.33
C ALA A 35 -3.65 -14.05 5.94
N THR A 36 -4.73 -14.83 5.88
CA THR A 36 -5.32 -15.31 4.62
C THR A 36 -6.84 -15.12 4.64
N ALA A 37 -7.38 -14.36 3.69
CA ALA A 37 -8.81 -14.06 3.58
C ALA A 37 -9.37 -14.45 2.20
N ARG A 38 -10.57 -15.05 2.17
CA ARG A 38 -11.36 -15.22 0.94
C ARG A 38 -12.20 -13.97 0.66
N ARG A 39 -12.81 -13.90 -0.52
CA ARG A 39 -13.69 -12.79 -0.90
C ARG A 39 -14.80 -12.60 0.15
N GLY A 40 -14.98 -11.37 0.60
CA GLY A 40 -15.97 -11.03 1.62
C GLY A 40 -15.50 -11.30 3.05
N GLU A 41 -14.25 -11.70 3.28
CA GLU A 41 -13.71 -12.01 4.60
C GLU A 41 -12.69 -10.98 5.09
N LYS A 42 -12.49 -11.01 6.40
CA LYS A 42 -11.40 -10.32 7.10
C LYS A 42 -10.54 -11.35 7.80
N ALA A 43 -9.24 -11.27 7.62
CA ALA A 43 -8.27 -12.11 8.30
C ALA A 43 -7.24 -11.27 9.03
N PHE A 44 -6.76 -11.81 10.15
CA PHE A 44 -5.72 -11.22 10.98
C PHE A 44 -4.55 -12.18 11.03
N GLY A 45 -3.34 -11.64 11.11
CA GLY A 45 -2.14 -12.43 11.19
C GLY A 45 -0.94 -11.53 11.42
N GLU A 46 0.22 -12.08 11.10
CA GLU A 46 1.50 -11.45 11.38
C GLU A 46 2.46 -11.62 10.20
N ILE A 47 3.24 -10.59 9.93
CA ILE A 47 4.45 -10.68 9.14
C ILE A 47 5.58 -11.01 10.12
N VAL A 48 6.05 -12.26 10.08
CA VAL A 48 7.09 -12.76 10.99
C VAL A 48 8.45 -12.29 10.49
N VAL A 49 9.13 -11.45 11.27
CA VAL A 49 10.53 -11.04 11.05
C VAL A 49 11.43 -12.02 11.80
N PRO A 50 12.13 -12.94 11.09
CA PRO A 50 12.95 -13.93 11.76
C PRO A 50 14.16 -13.27 12.46
N PRO A 51 14.72 -13.92 13.50
CA PRO A 51 15.97 -13.50 14.08
C PRO A 51 17.11 -13.57 13.05
N GLY A 52 18.11 -12.71 13.23
CA GLY A 52 19.30 -12.63 12.38
C GLY A 52 20.51 -12.25 13.23
N VAL A 53 21.20 -11.17 12.85
CA VAL A 53 22.28 -10.58 13.68
C VAL A 53 21.76 -10.01 15.01
N ASP A 54 20.46 -9.75 15.09
CA ASP A 54 19.71 -9.26 16.24
C ASP A 54 18.36 -10.00 16.32
N SER A 55 17.56 -9.71 17.36
CA SER A 55 16.30 -10.41 17.62
C SER A 55 15.25 -10.19 16.53
N GLY A 56 14.43 -11.22 16.29
CA GLY A 56 13.24 -11.13 15.46
C GLY A 56 12.02 -10.63 16.23
N TYR A 57 10.93 -10.37 15.51
CA TYR A 57 9.63 -9.98 16.08
C TYR A 57 8.51 -10.19 15.05
N SER A 58 7.26 -10.05 15.47
CA SER A 58 6.10 -10.12 14.58
C SER A 58 5.48 -8.74 14.37
N ILE A 59 5.08 -8.45 13.13
CA ILE A 59 4.35 -7.24 12.76
C ILE A 59 2.89 -7.63 12.49
N ALA A 60 1.94 -7.08 13.24
CA ALA A 60 0.52 -7.35 13.03
C ALA A 60 0.04 -6.88 11.65
N VAL A 61 -0.79 -7.68 10.99
CA VAL A 61 -1.41 -7.34 9.70
C VAL A 61 -2.87 -7.80 9.65
N ALA A 62 -3.72 -6.95 9.10
CA ALA A 62 -5.09 -7.30 8.73
C ALA A 62 -5.27 -7.28 7.21
N VAL A 63 -5.94 -8.29 6.68
CA VAL A 63 -6.36 -8.37 5.28
C VAL A 63 -7.88 -8.30 5.23
N ILE A 64 -8.41 -7.23 4.65
CA ILE A 64 -9.83 -7.05 4.39
C ILE A 64 -10.03 -7.30 2.89
N HIS A 65 -10.56 -8.47 2.54
CA HIS A 65 -10.72 -8.87 1.14
C HIS A 65 -12.17 -8.66 0.72
N GLY A 66 -12.41 -7.65 -0.11
CA GLY A 66 -13.74 -7.23 -0.53
C GLY A 66 -14.52 -8.33 -1.23
N ALA A 67 -15.85 -8.27 -1.15
CA ALA A 67 -16.74 -9.23 -1.79
C ALA A 67 -16.66 -9.22 -3.33
N ARG A 68 -16.09 -8.16 -3.92
CA ARG A 68 -15.95 -7.99 -5.37
C ARG A 68 -14.48 -7.78 -5.75
N PRO A 69 -14.05 -8.20 -6.95
CA PRO A 69 -12.73 -7.87 -7.48
C PRO A 69 -12.49 -6.35 -7.58
N GLY A 70 -11.25 -5.93 -7.43
CA GLY A 70 -10.84 -4.53 -7.41
C GLY A 70 -9.35 -4.38 -7.04
N PRO A 71 -8.86 -3.14 -6.91
CA PRO A 71 -7.45 -2.86 -6.62
C PRO A 71 -7.06 -3.26 -5.18
N VAL A 72 -5.76 -3.39 -4.95
CA VAL A 72 -5.17 -3.62 -3.62
C VAL A 72 -4.63 -2.31 -3.07
N LEU A 73 -5.16 -1.86 -1.94
CA LEU A 73 -4.68 -0.71 -1.18
C LEU A 73 -3.93 -1.18 0.08
N ALA A 74 -2.67 -0.78 0.21
CA ALA A 74 -1.93 -0.94 1.45
C ALA A 74 -2.00 0.34 2.30
N LEU A 75 -2.31 0.18 3.57
CA LEU A 75 -2.30 1.21 4.60
C LEU A 75 -1.28 0.82 5.66
N VAL A 76 -0.23 1.62 5.82
CA VAL A 76 0.88 1.35 6.73
C VAL A 76 1.05 2.53 7.68
N SER A 77 1.38 2.27 8.94
CA SER A 77 1.79 3.29 9.90
C SER A 77 2.76 2.74 10.94
N GLY A 78 3.24 3.62 11.82
CA GLY A 78 4.10 3.22 12.94
C GLY A 78 5.52 2.81 12.51
N ALA A 79 6.03 3.32 11.38
CA ALA A 79 7.45 3.19 11.03
C ALA A 79 8.34 3.90 12.08
N HIS A 80 7.84 5.00 12.63
CA HIS A 80 8.24 5.52 13.93
C HIS A 80 7.11 5.20 14.93
N GLY A 81 7.43 4.50 16.01
CA GLY A 81 6.44 3.90 16.90
C GLY A 81 5.73 4.89 17.83
N THR A 82 6.15 6.14 17.86
CA THR A 82 5.64 7.21 18.72
C THR A 82 4.68 8.15 17.97
N GLU A 83 4.40 7.89 16.69
CA GLU A 83 3.41 8.59 15.88
C GLU A 83 2.00 8.03 16.11
N TYR A 84 1.51 8.11 17.35
CA TYR A 84 0.33 7.38 17.81
C TYR A 84 -0.96 7.63 17.04
N ALA A 85 -1.15 8.85 16.50
CA ALA A 85 -2.38 9.22 15.81
C ALA A 85 -2.63 8.35 14.57
N SER A 86 -1.59 8.03 13.80
CA SER A 86 -1.70 7.19 12.60
C SER A 86 -1.93 5.71 12.95
N ILE A 87 -1.25 5.22 13.99
CA ILE A 87 -1.43 3.85 14.52
C ILE A 87 -2.89 3.66 14.97
N ILE A 88 -3.40 4.55 15.82
CA ILE A 88 -4.78 4.49 16.33
C ILE A 88 -5.81 4.62 15.21
N ALA A 89 -5.54 5.45 14.20
CA ALA A 89 -6.43 5.60 13.05
C ALA A 89 -6.57 4.29 12.27
N LEU A 90 -5.46 3.59 12.01
CA LEU A 90 -5.50 2.30 11.31
C LEU A 90 -6.14 1.20 12.15
N GLU A 91 -5.84 1.13 13.45
CA GLU A 91 -6.50 0.21 14.39
C GLU A 91 -8.03 0.38 14.38
N LYS A 92 -8.53 1.62 14.44
CA LYS A 92 -9.97 1.91 14.37
C LYS A 92 -10.55 1.54 13.00
N LEU A 93 -9.84 1.85 11.92
CA LEU A 93 -10.28 1.58 10.56
C LEU A 93 -10.46 0.08 10.31
N ILE A 94 -9.59 -0.76 10.86
CA ILE A 94 -9.71 -2.22 10.78
C ILE A 94 -11.08 -2.68 11.30
N GLY A 95 -11.56 -2.13 12.41
CA GLY A 95 -12.89 -2.45 12.96
C GLY A 95 -14.06 -1.95 12.10
N GLN A 96 -13.87 -0.82 11.41
CA GLN A 96 -14.92 -0.15 10.62
C GLN A 96 -15.08 -0.72 9.20
N LEU A 97 -14.03 -1.31 8.62
CA LEU A 97 -14.09 -1.85 7.27
C LEU A 97 -14.90 -3.15 7.22
N ASP A 98 -16.05 -3.10 6.55
CA ASP A 98 -16.84 -4.28 6.21
C ASP A 98 -16.45 -4.80 4.81
N PRO A 99 -15.86 -6.01 4.70
CA PRO A 99 -15.48 -6.59 3.42
C PRO A 99 -16.66 -6.81 2.47
N ALA A 100 -17.90 -6.91 2.96
CA ALA A 100 -19.09 -7.02 2.09
C ALA A 100 -19.34 -5.74 1.26
N THR A 101 -18.91 -4.59 1.79
CA THR A 101 -19.19 -3.28 1.20
C THR A 101 -18.16 -2.83 0.17
N ILE A 102 -16.91 -3.28 0.30
CA ILE A 102 -15.80 -2.83 -0.55
C ILE A 102 -15.53 -3.76 -1.75
N ALA A 103 -14.86 -3.22 -2.76
CA ALA A 103 -14.31 -3.97 -3.88
C ALA A 103 -12.78 -3.90 -3.85
N GLY A 104 -12.10 -5.01 -4.14
CA GLY A 104 -10.65 -5.12 -4.05
C GLY A 104 -10.18 -5.66 -2.70
N THR A 105 -9.02 -5.21 -2.25
CA THR A 105 -8.41 -5.66 -0.98
C THR A 105 -7.81 -4.46 -0.26
N VAL A 106 -7.96 -4.42 1.07
CA VAL A 106 -7.22 -3.49 1.93
C VAL A 106 -6.29 -4.30 2.83
N ILE A 107 -4.98 -4.03 2.71
CA ILE A 107 -3.95 -4.52 3.62
C ILE A 107 -3.73 -3.43 4.65
N VAL A 108 -3.83 -3.73 5.94
CA VAL A 108 -3.58 -2.77 7.02
C VAL A 108 -2.46 -3.28 7.92
N VAL A 109 -1.41 -2.49 8.04
CA VAL A 109 -0.27 -2.71 8.95
C VAL A 109 -0.19 -1.52 9.90
N PRO A 110 -0.84 -1.60 11.08
CA PRO A 110 -1.01 -0.46 11.97
C PRO A 110 0.25 -0.07 12.75
N LEU A 111 1.19 -1.00 12.95
CA LEU A 111 2.42 -0.73 13.70
C LEU A 111 3.56 -1.58 13.17
N VAL A 112 4.48 -0.96 12.43
CA VAL A 112 5.68 -1.64 11.92
C VAL A 112 6.78 -1.71 12.99
N ASN A 113 7.09 -0.61 13.66
CA ASN A 113 8.22 -0.51 14.60
C ASN A 113 7.79 -0.73 16.05
N VAL A 114 7.46 -1.98 16.39
CA VAL A 114 6.94 -2.38 17.71
C VAL A 114 7.84 -1.93 18.85
N ALA A 115 9.16 -2.15 18.75
CA ALA A 115 10.10 -1.77 19.80
C ALA A 115 10.16 -0.25 20.04
N SER A 116 10.07 0.56 18.98
CA SER A 116 9.99 2.03 19.10
C SER A 116 8.71 2.46 19.84
N PHE A 117 7.58 1.81 19.57
CA PHE A 117 6.31 2.08 20.24
C PHE A 117 6.36 1.70 21.73
N GLU A 118 6.74 0.47 22.04
CA GLU A 118 6.76 -0.06 23.41
C GLU A 118 7.72 0.70 24.31
N GLN A 119 8.90 1.05 23.78
CA GLN A 119 9.94 1.77 24.52
C GLN A 119 9.81 3.29 24.41
N LYS A 120 8.83 3.79 23.65
CA LYS A 120 8.58 5.23 23.41
C LYS A 120 9.83 5.95 22.86
N VAL A 121 10.53 5.31 21.94
CA VAL A 121 11.75 5.85 21.33
C VAL A 121 11.40 6.51 20.00
N PRO A 122 11.59 7.83 19.85
CA PRO A 122 11.25 8.56 18.64
C PRO A 122 12.25 8.28 17.50
N HIS A 123 11.80 8.43 16.25
CA HIS A 123 12.56 8.41 14.99
C HIS A 123 13.24 7.10 14.57
N VAL A 124 13.60 6.24 15.53
CA VAL A 124 14.46 5.07 15.28
C VAL A 124 13.97 3.82 16.01
N ASN A 125 14.28 2.65 15.45
CA ASN A 125 14.21 1.41 16.21
C ASN A 125 15.32 1.39 17.28
N PRO A 126 15.00 1.12 18.56
CA PRO A 126 16.00 1.15 19.63
C PRO A 126 17.03 0.01 19.53
N GLY A 127 16.71 -1.11 18.89
CA GLY A 127 17.59 -2.27 18.76
C GLY A 127 18.80 -2.04 17.85
N ASP A 128 18.64 -1.26 16.78
CA ASP A 128 19.69 -1.02 15.79
C ASP A 128 19.95 0.48 15.48
N ARG A 129 19.20 1.39 16.12
CA ARG A 129 19.29 2.84 15.97
C ARG A 129 19.00 3.34 14.54
N LYS A 130 18.29 2.55 13.73
CA LYS A 130 17.92 2.92 12.35
C LYS A 130 16.49 3.44 12.26
N SER A 131 16.28 4.42 11.38
CA SER A 131 14.95 4.90 11.00
C SER A 131 14.43 4.09 9.81
N MET A 132 13.33 3.34 9.99
CA MET A 132 12.73 2.52 8.92
C MET A 132 12.49 3.29 7.62
N ASN A 133 12.15 4.59 7.72
CA ASN A 133 11.96 5.51 6.60
C ASN A 133 13.21 5.74 5.71
N ARG A 134 14.34 5.12 6.03
CA ARG A 134 15.61 5.20 5.28
C ARG A 134 16.10 3.85 4.75
N PHE A 135 15.49 2.74 5.15
CA PHE A 135 16.02 1.40 4.86
C PHE A 135 15.13 0.55 3.95
N TYR A 136 14.19 1.14 3.21
CA TYR A 136 13.54 0.47 2.08
C TYR A 136 14.48 0.36 0.86
N PRO A 137 14.51 -0.77 0.12
CA PRO A 137 13.64 -1.94 0.22
C PRO A 137 14.08 -2.99 1.26
N GLY A 138 15.09 -2.71 2.09
CA GLY A 138 15.55 -3.60 3.15
C GLY A 138 16.49 -4.71 2.70
N SER A 139 16.90 -5.54 3.66
CA SER A 139 17.75 -6.71 3.44
C SER A 139 17.47 -7.78 4.51
N MET A 140 17.24 -9.04 4.09
CA MET A 140 17.09 -10.17 5.01
C MET A 140 18.38 -10.53 5.76
N SER A 141 19.55 -10.14 5.27
CA SER A 141 20.83 -10.33 5.96
C SER A 141 21.22 -9.15 6.85
N GLY A 142 20.41 -8.09 6.88
CA GLY A 142 20.66 -6.89 7.67
C GLY A 142 20.16 -7.00 9.11
N THR A 143 20.19 -5.84 9.78
CA THR A 143 19.61 -5.61 11.11
C THR A 143 18.08 -5.73 11.11
N VAL A 144 17.46 -5.76 12.30
CA VAL A 144 16.01 -5.92 12.47
C VAL A 144 15.19 -4.92 11.64
N THR A 145 15.61 -3.65 11.55
CA THR A 145 14.96 -2.64 10.71
C THR A 145 15.01 -2.98 9.23
N GLU A 146 16.14 -3.50 8.76
CA GLU A 146 16.33 -3.87 7.35
C GLU A 146 15.55 -5.14 6.99
N ARG A 147 15.51 -6.13 7.89
CA ARG A 147 14.71 -7.36 7.68
C ARG A 147 13.22 -7.06 7.66
N ALA A 148 12.75 -6.21 8.59
CA ALA A 148 11.38 -5.74 8.60
C ALA A 148 11.03 -4.96 7.33
N SER A 149 11.88 -4.01 6.91
CA SER A 149 11.68 -3.24 5.68
C SER A 149 11.64 -4.14 4.44
N TYR A 150 12.44 -5.21 4.43
CA TYR A 150 12.41 -6.22 3.36
C TYR A 150 11.08 -6.94 3.30
N LEU A 151 10.60 -7.44 4.43
CA LEU A 151 9.36 -8.20 4.49
C LEU A 151 8.14 -7.32 4.18
N ILE A 152 8.09 -6.08 4.66
CA ILE A 152 7.07 -5.11 4.27
C ILE A 152 7.12 -4.84 2.77
N THR A 153 8.32 -4.66 2.19
CA THR A 153 8.44 -4.45 0.74
C THR A 153 7.87 -5.64 -0.04
N LYS A 154 8.27 -6.86 0.32
CA LYS A 154 7.90 -8.08 -0.40
C LYS A 154 6.45 -8.51 -0.20
N GLN A 155 5.94 -8.38 1.02
CA GLN A 155 4.63 -8.92 1.39
C GLN A 155 3.51 -7.89 1.33
N VAL A 156 3.83 -6.59 1.39
CA VAL A 156 2.82 -5.52 1.39
C VAL A 156 2.95 -4.65 0.15
N VAL A 157 4.11 -4.01 -0.04
CA VAL A 157 4.28 -2.98 -1.10
C VAL A 157 4.17 -3.61 -2.49
N GLU A 158 4.91 -4.68 -2.77
CA GLU A 158 4.93 -5.35 -4.08
C GLU A 158 3.59 -6.02 -4.45
N GLN A 159 2.70 -6.23 -3.48
CA GLN A 159 1.36 -6.78 -3.71
C GLN A 159 0.28 -5.70 -3.87
N SER A 160 0.62 -4.44 -3.61
CA SER A 160 -0.34 -3.33 -3.62
C SER A 160 -0.30 -2.55 -4.93
N ASP A 161 -1.47 -2.10 -5.41
CA ASP A 161 -1.58 -1.13 -6.50
C ASP A 161 -1.32 0.30 -5.98
N HIS A 162 -1.72 0.53 -4.73
CA HIS A 162 -1.65 1.82 -4.06
C HIS A 162 -1.18 1.65 -2.61
N LEU A 163 -0.37 2.59 -2.13
CA LEU A 163 0.13 2.63 -0.77
C LEU A 163 -0.15 4.01 -0.15
N ILE A 164 -0.69 4.02 1.06
CA ILE A 164 -0.73 5.19 1.93
C ILE A 164 0.05 4.84 3.19
N ASP A 165 1.10 5.62 3.45
CA ASP A 165 1.94 5.49 4.63
C ASP A 165 1.65 6.69 5.54
N LEU A 166 1.03 6.44 6.69
CA LEU A 166 0.52 7.46 7.60
C LEU A 166 1.57 7.79 8.65
N HIS A 167 2.01 9.04 8.65
CA HIS A 167 2.99 9.58 9.60
C HIS A 167 2.39 10.66 10.51
N GLY A 168 3.10 10.93 11.61
CA GLY A 168 2.87 12.03 12.54
C GLY A 168 4.15 12.84 12.81
N GLY A 169 4.10 13.76 13.76
CA GLY A 169 5.24 14.57 14.21
C GLY A 169 6.07 13.93 15.33
N ASP A 170 6.01 12.61 15.47
CA ASP A 170 6.65 11.89 16.57
C ASP A 170 6.33 12.53 17.96
N LEU A 171 7.22 12.45 18.96
CA LEU A 171 7.06 13.07 20.28
C LEU A 171 7.48 14.55 20.31
N ASP A 172 8.33 14.98 19.38
CA ASP A 172 9.06 16.25 19.43
C ASP A 172 8.65 17.26 18.36
N GLU A 173 7.74 16.91 17.45
CA GLU A 173 7.22 17.82 16.43
C GLU A 173 5.70 18.05 16.55
N ASN A 174 5.28 19.29 16.32
CA ASN A 174 3.86 19.64 16.19
C ASN A 174 3.57 20.01 14.73
N LEU A 175 3.07 19.03 13.97
CA LEU A 175 2.76 19.19 12.56
C LEU A 175 1.28 19.54 12.38
N ARG A 176 1.02 20.53 11.54
CA ARG A 176 -0.33 20.75 11.01
C ARG A 176 -0.75 19.51 10.20
N PRO A 177 -1.98 18.99 10.28
CA PRO A 177 -2.41 17.87 9.45
C PRO A 177 -2.23 18.18 7.95
N TYR A 178 -1.43 17.38 7.26
CA TYR A 178 -1.22 17.51 5.82
C TYR A 178 -1.06 16.15 5.14
N SER A 179 -1.27 16.15 3.83
CA SER A 179 -0.95 15.03 2.96
C SER A 179 -0.01 15.52 1.86
N TYR A 180 0.83 14.64 1.35
CA TYR A 180 1.77 15.01 0.31
C TYR A 180 2.01 13.87 -0.66
N TRP A 181 2.40 14.24 -1.87
CA TRP A 181 2.95 13.31 -2.85
C TRP A 181 4.27 13.85 -3.38
N THR A 182 5.09 12.92 -3.86
CA THR A 182 6.38 13.26 -4.48
C THR A 182 6.22 13.27 -5.99
N VAL A 183 6.75 14.31 -6.64
CA VAL A 183 6.90 14.36 -8.10
C VAL A 183 8.11 13.52 -8.48
N THR A 184 7.85 12.45 -9.22
CA THR A 184 8.84 11.43 -9.61
C THR A 184 9.40 11.65 -11.02
N GLY A 185 8.66 12.38 -11.86
CA GLY A 185 8.96 12.48 -13.30
C GLY A 185 8.20 11.45 -14.14
N ASP A 186 7.56 10.46 -13.52
CA ASP A 186 6.58 9.59 -14.17
C ASP A 186 5.20 10.23 -14.10
N ALA A 187 4.68 10.66 -15.25
CA ALA A 187 3.41 11.38 -15.34
C ALA A 187 2.21 10.53 -14.85
N LYS A 188 2.24 9.20 -15.05
CA LYS A 188 1.18 8.31 -14.59
C LYS A 188 1.22 8.20 -13.07
N GLN A 189 2.37 7.92 -12.49
CA GLN A 189 2.51 7.84 -11.04
C GLN A 189 2.18 9.17 -10.35
N ASP A 190 2.64 10.29 -10.91
CA ASP A 190 2.43 11.63 -10.34
C ASP A 190 0.95 12.04 -10.37
N SER A 191 0.22 11.67 -11.44
CA SER A 191 -1.22 11.95 -11.55
C SER A 191 -2.06 11.10 -10.60
N VAL A 192 -1.77 9.81 -10.48
CA VAL A 192 -2.44 8.91 -9.52
C VAL A 192 -2.17 9.35 -8.09
N SER A 193 -0.90 9.62 -7.75
CA SER A 193 -0.52 10.05 -6.39
C SER A 193 -1.18 11.38 -6.01
N LYS A 194 -1.27 12.32 -6.95
CA LYS A 194 -2.02 13.57 -6.75
C LYS A 194 -3.50 13.29 -6.50
N ALA A 195 -4.13 12.42 -7.29
CA ALA A 195 -5.54 12.08 -7.12
C ALA A 195 -5.81 11.45 -5.74
N MET A 196 -4.94 10.55 -5.28
CA MET A 196 -5.02 9.98 -3.93
C MET A 196 -4.94 11.05 -2.84
N VAL A 197 -3.99 11.98 -2.93
CA VAL A 197 -3.85 13.09 -1.97
C VAL A 197 -5.09 13.99 -1.96
N LEU A 198 -5.66 14.29 -3.13
CA LEU A 198 -6.90 15.08 -3.21
C LEU A 198 -8.09 14.34 -2.59
N ALA A 199 -8.19 13.02 -2.81
CA ALA A 199 -9.25 12.17 -2.28
C ALA A 199 -9.13 11.93 -0.77
N PHE A 200 -7.90 11.87 -0.23
CA PHE A 200 -7.67 11.74 1.22
C PHE A 200 -8.25 12.92 2.01
N GLY A 201 -8.40 14.08 1.38
CA GLY A 201 -9.31 15.12 1.86
C GLY A 201 -8.76 16.06 2.93
N LEU A 202 -7.48 15.99 3.30
CA LEU A 202 -6.88 16.98 4.20
C LEU A 202 -6.80 18.36 3.55
N ASP A 203 -7.03 19.41 4.34
CA ASP A 203 -7.03 20.81 3.87
C ASP A 203 -5.65 21.27 3.39
N HIS A 204 -4.59 20.77 4.01
CA HIS A 204 -3.21 21.16 3.68
C HIS A 204 -2.57 20.07 2.84
N ARG A 205 -2.13 20.44 1.64
CA ARG A 205 -1.57 19.52 0.65
C ARG A 205 -0.26 20.08 0.14
N THR A 206 0.81 19.32 0.29
CA THR A 206 2.12 19.76 -0.18
C THR A 206 2.57 18.91 -1.37
N ARG A 207 3.12 19.58 -2.38
CA ARG A 207 3.75 18.92 -3.52
C ARG A 207 5.25 18.93 -3.29
N ARG A 208 5.84 17.77 -3.02
CA ARG A 208 7.29 17.64 -2.87
C ARG A 208 7.93 17.38 -4.23
N ARG A 209 8.84 18.26 -4.65
CA ARG A 209 9.75 17.92 -5.77
C ARG A 209 10.91 17.12 -5.19
N HIS A 210 11.27 16.01 -5.82
CA HIS A 210 12.53 15.38 -5.49
C HIS A 210 13.64 16.36 -5.89
N ALA A 211 14.38 16.90 -4.92
CA ALA A 211 15.63 17.57 -5.24
C ALA A 211 16.52 16.49 -5.86
N ALA A 212 17.01 16.72 -7.08
CA ALA A 212 18.08 15.92 -7.66
C ALA A 212 19.33 16.17 -6.80
N SER A 213 19.50 15.42 -5.71
CA SER A 213 20.72 15.50 -4.92
C SER A 213 21.83 14.88 -5.76
N ARG A 214 22.92 15.63 -5.97
CA ARG A 214 24.09 15.19 -6.74
C ARG A 214 24.90 14.04 -6.08
N ARG A 215 24.31 13.26 -5.16
CA ARG A 215 25.07 12.28 -4.35
C ARG A 215 24.36 10.95 -4.05
N SER A 216 23.27 10.60 -4.69
CA SER A 216 22.73 9.23 -4.59
C SER A 216 22.00 8.82 -5.87
N PRO A 217 22.15 7.58 -6.35
CA PRO A 217 21.40 7.11 -7.50
C PRO A 217 19.89 7.21 -7.19
N PRO A 218 19.06 7.54 -8.19
CA PRO A 218 17.62 7.69 -8.00
C PRO A 218 17.03 6.41 -7.41
N LYS A 219 16.14 6.55 -6.43
CA LYS A 219 15.29 5.47 -5.95
C LYS A 219 14.49 4.96 -7.15
N ARG A 220 14.94 3.87 -7.78
CA ARG A 220 14.15 3.14 -8.77
C ARG A 220 12.99 2.54 -8.00
N VAL A 221 11.83 3.19 -8.06
CA VAL A 221 10.57 2.50 -7.86
C VAL A 221 10.52 1.47 -8.97
N MET A 222 10.71 0.21 -8.62
CA MET A 222 10.53 -0.88 -9.58
C MET A 222 9.05 -0.89 -9.95
N PRO A 223 8.69 -0.77 -11.24
CA PRO A 223 7.31 -1.00 -11.63
C PRO A 223 6.94 -2.43 -11.24
N ALA A 224 5.77 -2.60 -10.61
CA ALA A 224 5.20 -3.92 -10.38
C ALA A 224 5.24 -4.70 -11.71
N PRO A 225 5.73 -5.97 -11.71
CA PRO A 225 5.81 -6.74 -12.94
C PRO A 225 4.40 -6.89 -13.51
N SER A 226 4.21 -6.40 -14.74
CA SER A 226 2.98 -6.60 -15.47
C SER A 226 2.72 -8.10 -15.57
N CYS A 227 1.54 -8.52 -15.12
CA CYS A 227 1.09 -9.90 -15.22
C CYS A 227 0.99 -10.29 -16.71
N ARG A 228 2.05 -10.89 -17.25
CA ARG A 228 2.01 -11.77 -18.42
C ARG A 228 2.75 -13.05 -18.06
N ARG A 229 2.05 -13.98 -17.41
CA ARG A 229 2.45 -15.39 -17.41
C ARG A 229 2.03 -15.98 -18.75
N THR A 230 2.90 -15.91 -19.76
CA THR A 230 2.87 -16.90 -20.83
C THR A 230 3.55 -18.16 -20.31
N SER A 231 2.80 -19.25 -20.33
CA SER A 231 3.24 -20.59 -20.01
C SER A 231 4.48 -20.99 -20.79
N THR A 232 5.53 -21.40 -20.10
CA THR A 232 6.48 -22.35 -20.68
C THR A 232 6.95 -23.33 -19.62
N ARG A 233 6.73 -24.61 -19.94
CA ARG A 233 7.11 -25.82 -19.23
C ARG A 233 8.51 -25.73 -18.61
N TRP A 234 8.62 -26.10 -17.34
CA TRP A 234 9.87 -26.60 -16.79
C TRP A 234 10.03 -28.06 -17.22
N SER A 235 11.03 -28.31 -18.06
CA SER A 235 11.55 -29.65 -18.35
C SER A 235 12.73 -29.90 -17.42
N THR A 236 12.62 -30.93 -16.60
CA THR A 236 13.72 -31.59 -15.89
C THR A 236 14.78 -32.11 -16.86
N ALA A 237 16.06 -31.96 -16.52
CA ALA A 237 17.09 -32.94 -16.83
C ALA A 237 18.29 -32.75 -15.89
N ALA A 238 18.77 -33.87 -15.38
CA ALA A 238 19.87 -34.02 -14.44
C ALA A 238 21.22 -34.17 -15.16
N SER A 239 22.28 -34.11 -14.34
CA SER A 239 23.60 -34.75 -14.54
C SER A 239 24.55 -34.14 -15.57
N THR A 240 25.61 -33.49 -15.09
CA THR A 240 26.97 -34.07 -14.99
C THR A 240 27.84 -33.21 -14.08
#